data_AF-A0A644Z1U9-F1
#
_entry.id   AF-A0A644Z1U9-F1
#
_cell.length_a   1.000
_cell.length_b   1.000
_cell.length_c   1.000
_cell.angle_alpha   90.00
_cell.angle_beta   90.00
_cell.angle_gamma   90.00
#
_symmetry.space_group_name_H-M   'P 1'
#
loop_
_entity.id
_entity.type
_entity.pdbx_description
1 polymer ?
#
loop_
_entity_poly.entity_id
_entity_poly.type
_entity_poly.pdbx_seq_one_letter_code
_entity_poly.pdbx_strand_id
1 'polypeptide(L)'
;MGSVSLDVLAAEMILDTLGYDVPDPDGVYDQSSFNQMIKYQEDNSLYPYGTIDFATQKSLYSSLLDHAKNSVVDKQLQTAVDVLTK
;
A
#
# COMPACT_ATOMS: atom_id res chain seq x y z
N MET A 1 1.03 -11.20 25.55
CA MET A 1 1.79 -11.47 24.32
C MET A 1 1.06 -10.75 23.21
N GLY A 2 1.53 -9.54 22.86
CA GLY A 2 1.09 -8.81 21.68
C GLY A 2 1.75 -9.45 20.48
N SER A 3 1.01 -10.32 19.79
CA SER A 3 1.48 -10.97 18.57
C SER A 3 1.50 -9.95 17.45
N VAL A 4 2.62 -9.24 17.32
CA VAL A 4 2.98 -8.50 16.12
C VAL A 4 3.07 -9.53 14.97
N SER A 5 2.39 -9.25 13.87
CA SER A 5 2.42 -10.10 12.68
C SER A 5 3.17 -9.39 11.56
N LEU A 6 4.11 -10.09 10.92
CA LEU A 6 4.81 -9.57 9.75
C LEU A 6 3.85 -9.31 8.57
N ASP A 7 2.75 -10.08 8.48
CA ASP A 7 1.75 -9.88 7.45
C ASP A 7 0.94 -8.60 7.68
N VAL A 8 0.65 -8.27 8.95
CA VAL A 8 0.00 -7.02 9.33
C VAL A 8 0.93 -5.84 9.06
N LEU A 9 2.18 -5.95 9.51
CA LEU A 9 3.19 -4.92 9.29
C LEU A 9 3.37 -4.65 7.79
N ALA A 10 3.43 -5.69 6.97
CA ALA A 10 3.52 -5.55 5.52
C ALA A 10 2.30 -4.82 4.94
N ALA A 11 1.08 -5.15 5.38
CA ALA A 11 -0.12 -4.47 4.91
C ALA A 11 -0.16 -2.99 5.31
N GLU A 12 0.23 -2.66 6.54
CA GLU A 12 0.33 -1.29 7.04
C GLU A 12 1.34 -0.46 6.24
N MET A 13 2.53 -1.03 6.00
CA MET A 13 3.55 -0.37 5.17
C MET A 13 3.09 -0.16 3.72
N ILE A 14 2.33 -1.10 3.16
CA ILE A 14 1.77 -0.94 1.81
C ILE A 14 0.74 0.19 1.80
N LEU A 15 -0.18 0.22 2.76
CA LEU A 15 -1.18 1.28 2.90
C LEU A 15 -0.51 2.66 3.02
N ASP A 16 0.50 2.79 3.89
CA ASP A 16 1.30 4.02 4.02
C ASP A 16 1.96 4.41 2.69
N THR A 17 2.59 3.45 1.99
CA THR A 17 3.22 3.68 0.68
C THR A 17 2.21 4.14 -0.38
N LEU A 18 0.97 3.67 -0.31
CA LEU A 18 -0.12 4.06 -1.21
C LEU A 18 -0.80 5.38 -0.82
N GLY A 19 -0.36 6.01 0.28
CA GLY A 19 -0.84 7.31 0.74
C GLY A 19 -2.01 7.25 1.73
N TYR A 20 -2.31 6.08 2.29
CA TYR A 20 -3.25 5.96 3.40
C TYR A 20 -2.54 6.31 4.71
N ASP A 21 -3.19 7.15 5.52
CA ASP A 21 -2.68 7.60 6.83
C ASP A 21 -2.68 6.46 7.86
N VAL A 22 -1.62 5.65 7.87
CA VAL A 22 -1.37 4.59 8.87
C VAL A 22 -0.21 5.06 9.75
N PRO A 23 -0.49 5.77 10.86
CA PRO A 23 0.56 6.28 11.73
C PRO A 23 1.28 5.12 12.43
N ASP A 24 2.60 5.07 12.28
CA ASP A 24 3.50 4.10 12.92
C ASP A 24 3.16 2.61 12.65
N PRO A 25 3.45 2.08 11.45
CA PRO A 25 3.35 0.66 11.15
C PRO A 25 4.17 -0.19 12.15
N ASP A 26 3.48 -0.88 13.05
CA ASP A 26 4.09 -1.66 14.14
C ASP A 26 3.71 -3.15 14.09
N GLY A 27 2.89 -3.54 13.11
CA GLY A 27 2.39 -4.88 12.91
C GLY A 27 1.32 -5.31 13.91
N VAL A 28 0.70 -4.36 14.60
CA VAL A 28 -0.46 -4.55 15.47
C VAL A 28 -1.70 -4.06 14.76
N TYR A 29 -2.60 -5.00 14.45
CA TYR A 29 -3.81 -4.66 13.71
C TYR A 29 -4.86 -4.00 14.62
N ASP A 30 -4.77 -2.69 14.75
CA ASP A 30 -5.62 -1.88 15.62
C ASP A 30 -6.80 -1.22 14.87
N GLN A 31 -7.53 -0.33 15.55
CA GLN A 31 -8.67 0.36 14.95
C GLN A 31 -8.26 1.34 13.84
N SER A 32 -7.06 1.92 13.92
CA SER A 32 -6.52 2.81 12.90
C SER A 32 -6.26 2.01 11.62
N SER A 33 -5.48 0.93 11.72
CA SER A 33 -5.20 0.02 10.61
C SER A 33 -6.48 -0.56 10.00
N PHE A 34 -7.45 -0.93 10.84
CA PHE A 34 -8.76 -1.40 10.39
C PHE A 34 -9.54 -0.35 9.58
N ASN A 35 -9.60 0.89 10.06
CA ASN A 35 -10.32 1.97 9.36
C ASN A 35 -9.68 2.29 8.00
N GLN A 36 -8.36 2.28 7.93
CA GLN A 36 -7.64 2.53 6.68
C GLN A 36 -7.76 1.35 5.71
N MET A 37 -7.80 0.12 6.22
CA MET A 37 -8.08 -1.07 5.41
C MET A 37 -9.49 -1.03 4.81
N ILE A 38 -10.50 -0.59 5.57
CA ILE A 38 -11.86 -0.39 5.04
C ILE A 38 -11.83 0.58 3.87
N LYS A 39 -11.21 1.76 4.04
CA LYS A 39 -11.11 2.76 2.95
C LYS A 39 -10.40 2.19 1.73
N TYR A 40 -9.28 1.51 1.93
CA TYR A 40 -8.57 0.83 0.86
C TYR A 40 -9.47 -0.16 0.10
N GLN A 41 -10.24 -0.97 0.83
CA GLN A 41 -11.17 -1.91 0.23
C GLN A 41 -12.27 -1.20 -0.57
N GLU A 42 -12.84 -0.11 -0.05
CA GLU A 42 -13.82 0.71 -0.76
C GLU A 42 -13.24 1.29 -2.05
N ASP A 43 -12.06 1.90 -1.98
CA ASP A 43 -11.36 2.52 -3.13
C ASP A 43 -11.03 1.50 -4.22
N ASN A 44 -10.77 0.25 -3.84
CA ASN A 44 -10.42 -0.84 -4.75
C ASN A 44 -11.61 -1.74 -5.13
N SER A 45 -12.85 -1.30 -4.86
CA SER A 45 -14.08 -2.05 -5.17
C SER A 45 -14.12 -3.48 -4.58
N LEU A 46 -13.50 -3.65 -3.41
CA LEU A 46 -13.60 -4.85 -2.58
C LEU A 46 -14.73 -4.69 -1.57
N TYR A 47 -15.10 -5.78 -0.91
CA TYR A 47 -16.02 -5.67 0.22
C TYR A 47 -15.31 -5.10 1.45
N PRO A 48 -15.82 -4.03 2.07
CA PRO A 48 -15.12 -3.27 3.11
C PRO A 48 -15.33 -3.87 4.52
N TYR A 49 -14.90 -5.12 4.72
CA TYR A 49 -15.01 -5.78 6.03
C TYR A 49 -13.80 -5.52 6.93
N GLY A 50 -12.79 -4.79 6.45
CA GLY A 50 -11.56 -4.48 7.18
C GLY A 50 -10.72 -5.71 7.52
N THR A 51 -11.01 -6.87 6.95
CA THR A 51 -10.22 -8.10 7.13
C THR A 51 -9.23 -8.24 5.99
N ILE A 52 -7.97 -8.57 6.30
CA ILE A 52 -6.91 -8.79 5.33
C ILE A 52 -7.00 -10.21 4.76
N ASP A 53 -8.08 -10.48 4.03
CA ASP A 53 -8.30 -11.77 3.37
C ASP A 53 -7.42 -11.94 2.11
N PHE A 54 -7.49 -13.12 1.48
CA PHE A 54 -6.68 -13.41 0.30
C PHE A 54 -6.91 -12.43 -0.86
N ALA A 55 -8.15 -11.96 -1.05
CA ALA A 55 -8.47 -10.99 -2.09
C ALA A 55 -7.82 -9.63 -1.80
N THR A 56 -7.88 -9.18 -0.54
CA THR A 56 -7.28 -7.95 -0.06
C THR A 56 -5.76 -7.99 -0.17
N GLN A 57 -5.12 -9.09 0.25
CA GLN A 57 -3.66 -9.27 0.12
C GLN A 57 -3.21 -9.18 -1.34
N LYS A 58 -3.91 -9.86 -2.25
CA LYS A 58 -3.61 -9.81 -3.68
C LYS A 58 -3.79 -8.41 -4.24
N SER A 59 -4.83 -7.71 -3.83
CA SER A 59 -5.09 -6.32 -4.23
C SER A 59 -3.98 -5.39 -3.75
N LEU A 60 -3.61 -5.43 -2.46
CA LEU A 60 -2.52 -4.62 -1.88
C LEU A 60 -1.21 -4.79 -2.64
N TYR A 61 -0.85 -6.04 -2.93
CA TYR A 61 0.36 -6.33 -3.71
C TYR A 61 0.29 -5.79 -5.14
N SER A 62 -0.86 -5.91 -5.81
CA SER A 62 -1.06 -5.34 -7.15
C SER A 62 -0.94 -3.82 -7.13
N SER A 63 -1.61 -3.16 -6.19
CA SER A 63 -1.57 -1.71 -6.02
C SER A 63 -0.16 -1.22 -5.73
N LEU A 64 0.61 -1.93 -4.91
CA LEU A 64 2.02 -1.62 -4.65
C LEU A 64 2.85 -1.73 -5.93
N LEU A 65 2.68 -2.81 -6.71
CA LEU A 65 3.41 -2.99 -7.98
C LEU A 65 3.05 -1.90 -8.99
N ASP A 66 1.78 -1.51 -9.07
CA ASP A 66 1.33 -0.48 -10.00
C ASP A 66 1.80 0.91 -9.54
N HIS A 67 1.79 1.19 -8.24
CA HIS A 67 2.42 2.39 -7.66
C HIS A 67 3.92 2.43 -7.95
N ALA A 68 4.63 1.29 -7.80
CA ALA A 68 6.04 1.20 -8.14
C ALA A 68 6.29 1.43 -9.64
N LYS A 69 5.51 0.82 -10.54
CA LYS A 69 5.61 1.05 -12.00
C LYS A 69 5.35 2.49 -12.38
N ASN A 70 4.36 3.14 -11.76
CA ASN A 70 4.02 4.54 -12.04
C ASN A 70 5.04 5.52 -11.44
N SER A 71 5.66 5.18 -10.31
CA SER A 71 6.84 5.88 -9.79
C SER A 71 8.07 5.69 -10.71
N VAL A 72 8.10 4.57 -11.44
CA VAL A 72 9.00 4.25 -12.56
C VAL A 72 8.42 4.74 -13.90
N VAL A 73 7.64 5.83 -13.92
CA VAL A 73 7.94 6.87 -14.94
C VAL A 73 9.34 7.35 -14.58
N ASP A 74 10.30 6.56 -15.04
CA ASP A 74 11.62 6.42 -14.48
C ASP A 74 12.25 7.80 -14.50
N LYS A 75 12.29 8.49 -13.36
CA LYS A 75 12.81 9.87 -13.30
C LYS A 75 14.21 9.93 -13.89
N GLN A 76 14.98 8.84 -13.82
CA GLN A 76 16.28 8.72 -14.48
C GLN A 76 16.13 8.63 -16.00
N LEU A 77 15.20 7.83 -16.53
CA LEU A 77 14.87 7.80 -17.96
C LEU A 77 14.34 9.15 -18.46
N GLN A 78 13.43 9.79 -17.72
CA GLN A 78 12.90 11.11 -18.07
C GLN A 78 14.01 12.17 -18.01
N THR A 79 14.87 12.14 -16.99
CA THR A 79 16.07 12.99 -16.94
C THR A 79 17.02 12.72 -18.10
N ALA A 80 17.24 11.45 -18.48
CA ALA A 80 18.10 11.10 -19.60
C ALA A 80 17.53 11.60 -20.93
N VAL A 81 16.22 11.47 -21.14
CA VAL A 81 15.53 12.02 -22.31
C VAL A 81 15.64 13.55 -22.31
N ASP A 82 15.39 14.22 -21.19
CA ASP A 82 15.48 15.68 -21.06
C ASP A 82 16.90 16.22 -21.28
N VAL A 83 17.95 15.49 -20.87
CA VAL A 83 19.36 15.86 -21.13
C VAL A 83 19.69 15.68 -22.61
N LEU A 84 19.17 14.64 -23.27
CA LEU A 84 19.45 14.35 -24.68
C LEU A 84 18.66 15.20 -25.66
N THR A 85 17.53 15.79 -25.22
CA THR A 85 16.70 16.70 -26.03
C THR A 85 16.96 18.19 -25.76
N LYS A 86 17.97 18.50 -24.94
CA LYS A 86 18.46 19.87 -24.68
C LYS A 86 19.53 20.34 -25.66
#